data_AF-A0A7W1T2N9-F1
#
_entry.id   AF-A0A7W1T2N9-F1
#
_cell.length_a   1.000
_cell.length_b   1.000
_cell.length_c   1.000
_cell.angle_alpha   90.00
_cell.angle_beta   90.00
_cell.angle_gamma   90.00
#
_symmetry.space_group_name_H-M   'P 1'
#
loop_
_entity.id
_entity.type
_entity.pdbx_description
1 polymer ?
#
loop_
_entity_poly.entity_id
_entity_poly.type
_entity_poly.pdbx_seq_one_letter_code
_entity_poly.pdbx_strand_id
1 'polypeptide(L)'
;NVNDFLKLGRQFEDVGVSAYLGAAPLIASKTYLAAAGAILATEAQHSGQVRLGCIWNGVTSPAVDSLDVPPTQSKPFDVDKNGLSIPRTTSQVLAIVYGGGSCSGGFFPAGMNGTIICQ
;
A
#
# COMPACT_ATOMS: atom_id res chain seq x y z
N ASN A 1 -2.05 20.41 2.49
CA ASN A 1 -3.51 20.75 2.56
C ASN A 1 -4.31 19.44 2.48
N VAL A 2 -5.66 19.45 2.46
CA VAL A 2 -6.47 18.22 2.40
C VAL A 2 -6.18 17.39 1.13
N ASN A 3 -5.97 18.03 -0.01
CA ASN A 3 -5.66 17.32 -1.25
C ASN A 3 -4.30 16.61 -1.17
N ASP A 4 -3.29 17.24 -0.58
CA ASP A 4 -1.98 16.60 -0.38
C ASP A 4 -2.07 15.42 0.60
N PHE A 5 -2.87 15.56 1.66
CA PHE A 5 -3.15 14.48 2.60
C PHE A 5 -3.82 13.30 1.90
N LEU A 6 -4.85 13.55 1.08
CA LEU A 6 -5.54 12.50 0.33
C LEU A 6 -4.61 11.80 -0.67
N LYS A 7 -3.77 12.55 -1.40
CA LYS A 7 -2.77 11.95 -2.32
C LYS A 7 -1.81 11.04 -1.58
N LEU A 8 -1.20 11.53 -0.49
CA LEU A 8 -0.21 10.77 0.25
C LEU A 8 -0.86 9.58 0.98
N GLY A 9 -1.96 9.82 1.67
CA GLY A 9 -2.72 8.80 2.38
C GLY A 9 -3.12 7.67 1.44
N ARG A 10 -3.67 7.99 0.25
CA ARG A 10 -4.02 6.98 -0.76
C ARG A 10 -2.82 6.07 -1.06
N GLN A 11 -1.67 6.66 -1.34
CA GLN A 11 -0.47 5.90 -1.72
C GLN A 11 0.01 5.00 -0.58
N PHE A 12 -0.01 5.51 0.66
CA PHE A 12 0.44 4.75 1.83
C PHE A 12 -0.51 3.63 2.21
N GLU A 13 -1.82 3.85 2.18
CA GLU A 13 -2.81 2.81 2.50
C GLU A 13 -2.75 1.66 1.48
N ASP A 14 -2.62 1.96 0.19
CA ASP A 14 -2.53 0.92 -0.86
C ASP A 14 -1.20 0.15 -0.77
N VAL A 15 -0.09 0.83 -0.44
CA VAL A 15 1.18 0.18 -0.13
C VAL A 15 1.07 -0.69 1.12
N GLY A 16 0.38 -0.22 2.17
CA GLY A 16 0.12 -0.98 3.40
C GLY A 16 -0.64 -2.27 3.13
N VAL A 17 -1.79 -2.18 2.44
CA VAL A 17 -2.60 -3.36 2.05
C VAL A 17 -1.76 -4.37 1.25
N SER A 18 -1.04 -3.90 0.23
CA SER A 18 -0.23 -4.78 -0.63
C SER A 18 0.97 -5.41 0.10
N ALA A 19 1.58 -4.69 1.04
CA ALA A 19 2.64 -5.20 1.89
C ALA A 19 2.14 -6.27 2.87
N TYR A 20 1.00 -6.03 3.54
CA TYR A 20 0.39 -7.00 4.46
C TYR A 20 -0.02 -8.27 3.74
N LEU A 21 -0.67 -8.13 2.57
CA LEU A 21 -1.04 -9.28 1.76
C LEU A 21 0.18 -10.05 1.25
N GLY A 22 1.23 -9.34 0.81
CA GLY A 22 2.50 -9.96 0.40
C GLY A 22 3.21 -10.72 1.51
N ALA A 23 3.07 -10.26 2.77
CA ALA A 23 3.61 -10.92 3.95
C ALA A 23 2.72 -12.07 4.47
N ALA A 24 1.45 -12.14 4.06
CA ALA A 24 0.50 -13.14 4.56
C ALA A 24 1.00 -14.61 4.48
N PRO A 25 1.70 -15.05 3.42
CA PRO A 25 2.27 -16.40 3.35
C PRO A 25 3.31 -16.73 4.42
N LEU A 26 3.89 -15.72 5.08
CA LEU A 26 4.91 -15.91 6.12
C LEU A 26 4.29 -16.23 7.50
N ILE A 27 2.97 -16.14 7.64
CA ILE A 27 2.27 -16.39 8.91
C ILE A 27 2.13 -17.90 9.12
N ALA A 28 3.06 -18.47 9.89
CA ALA A 28 3.02 -19.89 10.25
C ALA A 28 2.10 -20.19 11.47
N SER A 29 1.96 -19.22 12.37
CA SER A 29 1.20 -19.41 13.62
C SER A 29 -0.29 -19.23 13.40
N LYS A 30 -1.06 -20.33 13.50
CA LYS A 30 -2.53 -20.29 13.45
C LYS A 30 -3.14 -19.41 14.55
N THR A 31 -2.44 -19.27 15.68
CA THR A 31 -2.83 -18.34 16.77
C THR A 31 -2.97 -16.91 16.27
N TYR A 32 -2.12 -16.49 15.32
CA TYR A 32 -2.11 -15.12 14.81
C TYR A 32 -2.85 -14.93 13.49
N LEU A 33 -3.25 -16.03 12.82
CA LEU A 33 -3.84 -15.94 11.49
C LEU A 33 -5.13 -15.09 11.46
N ALA A 34 -6.01 -15.26 12.45
CA ALA A 34 -7.24 -14.48 12.55
C ALA A 34 -6.94 -12.99 12.81
N ALA A 35 -5.98 -12.68 13.68
CA ALA A 35 -5.58 -11.30 13.98
C ALA A 35 -4.93 -10.64 12.75
N ALA A 36 -4.08 -11.35 12.02
CA ALA A 36 -3.47 -10.84 10.80
C ALA A 36 -4.50 -10.60 9.68
N GLY A 37 -5.47 -11.51 9.53
CA GLY A 37 -6.60 -11.31 8.63
C GLY A 37 -7.44 -10.10 8.99
N ALA A 38 -7.66 -9.85 10.29
CA ALA A 38 -8.37 -8.66 10.76
C ALA A 38 -7.62 -7.37 10.42
N ILE A 39 -6.28 -7.33 10.59
CA ILE A 39 -5.47 -6.17 10.22
C ILE A 39 -5.58 -5.89 8.72
N LEU A 40 -5.38 -6.91 7.88
CA LEU A 40 -5.50 -6.76 6.42
C LEU A 40 -6.89 -6.25 6.01
N ALA A 41 -7.96 -6.76 6.63
CA ALA A 41 -9.32 -6.31 6.35
C ALA A 41 -9.55 -4.83 6.75
N THR A 42 -8.98 -4.39 7.87
CA THR A 42 -9.03 -2.99 8.30
C THR A 42 -8.27 -2.06 7.35
N GLU A 43 -7.04 -2.44 6.96
CA GLU A 43 -6.25 -1.68 5.98
C GLU A 43 -7.01 -1.53 4.64
N ALA A 44 -7.70 -2.59 4.19
CA ALA A 44 -8.51 -2.52 2.98
C ALA A 44 -9.71 -1.55 3.10
N GLN A 45 -10.32 -1.45 4.28
CA GLN A 45 -11.39 -0.47 4.54
C GLN A 45 -10.85 0.96 4.53
N HIS A 46 -9.69 1.19 5.15
CA HIS A 46 -9.03 2.50 5.14
C HIS A 46 -8.66 2.92 3.72
N SER A 47 -7.98 2.05 2.96
CA SER A 47 -7.66 2.28 1.54
C SER A 47 -8.92 2.64 0.75
N GLY A 48 -10.00 1.85 0.88
CA GLY A 48 -11.27 2.14 0.20
C GLY A 48 -11.83 3.53 0.50
N GLN A 49 -11.83 3.94 1.77
CA GLN A 49 -12.32 5.25 2.20
C GLN A 49 -11.46 6.39 1.68
N VAL A 50 -10.13 6.26 1.73
CA VAL A 50 -9.21 7.30 1.24
C VAL A 50 -9.31 7.43 -0.28
N ARG A 51 -9.46 6.31 -1.01
CA ARG A 51 -9.67 6.30 -2.47
C ARG A 51 -10.98 6.99 -2.87
N LEU A 52 -12.08 6.72 -2.15
CA LEU A 52 -13.34 7.46 -2.31
C LEU A 52 -13.16 8.96 -2.03
N GLY A 53 -12.41 9.30 -0.97
CA GLY A 53 -12.02 10.67 -0.67
C GLY A 53 -11.32 11.35 -1.85
N CYS A 54 -10.37 10.67 -2.49
CA CYS A 54 -9.70 11.19 -3.68
C CYS A 54 -10.69 11.44 -4.84
N ILE A 55 -11.57 10.47 -5.12
CA ILE A 55 -12.55 10.56 -6.22
C ILE A 55 -13.51 11.72 -6.01
N TRP A 56 -14.10 11.86 -4.82
CA TRP A 56 -15.09 12.90 -4.53
C TRP A 56 -14.50 14.31 -4.49
N ASN A 57 -13.23 14.43 -4.09
CA ASN A 57 -12.55 15.73 -4.04
C ASN A 57 -11.79 16.07 -5.35
N GLY A 58 -11.90 15.24 -6.39
CA GLY A 58 -11.20 15.44 -7.66
C GLY A 58 -9.67 15.39 -7.52
N VAL A 59 -9.17 14.67 -6.52
CA VAL A 59 -7.74 14.57 -6.22
C VAL A 59 -7.11 13.48 -7.09
N THR A 60 -6.27 13.89 -8.02
CA THR A 60 -5.42 12.95 -8.77
C THR A 60 -4.26 12.49 -7.90
N SER A 61 -4.25 11.20 -7.54
CA SER A 61 -3.07 10.53 -7.00
C SER A 61 -2.39 9.72 -8.12
N PRO A 62 -1.11 9.96 -8.42
CA PRO A 62 -0.38 9.14 -9.38
C PRO A 62 -0.22 7.70 -8.88
N ALA A 63 0.13 6.81 -9.80
CA ALA A 63 0.50 5.44 -9.48
C ALA A 63 1.84 5.42 -8.72
N VAL A 64 1.96 4.58 -7.69
CA VAL A 64 3.24 4.39 -6.95
C VAL A 64 4.23 3.48 -7.69
N ASP A 65 3.72 2.60 -8.55
CA ASP A 65 4.50 1.71 -9.42
C ASP A 65 3.64 1.22 -10.61
N SER A 66 4.13 0.23 -11.35
CA SER A 66 3.41 -0.35 -12.49
C SER A 66 2.25 -1.27 -12.11
N LEU A 67 2.14 -1.67 -10.85
CA LEU A 67 1.10 -2.56 -10.35
C LEU A 67 -0.11 -1.78 -9.83
N ASP A 68 0.14 -0.59 -9.29
CA ASP A 68 -0.88 0.28 -8.71
C ASP A 68 -1.92 0.74 -9.73
N VAL A 69 -3.19 0.67 -9.34
CA VAL A 69 -4.32 1.21 -10.08
C VAL A 69 -4.80 2.52 -9.41
N PRO A 70 -4.53 3.69 -10.02
CA PRO A 70 -5.06 4.98 -9.55
C PRO A 70 -6.58 5.03 -9.42
N PRO A 71 -7.10 5.61 -8.31
CA PRO A 71 -8.53 5.69 -8.10
C PRO A 71 -9.17 6.64 -9.11
N THR A 72 -10.15 6.12 -9.84
CA THR A 72 -11.04 6.90 -10.69
C THR A 72 -12.47 6.45 -10.44
N GLN A 73 -13.45 7.18 -10.98
CA GLN A 73 -14.86 6.75 -10.88
C GLN A 73 -15.09 5.35 -11.47
N SER A 74 -14.34 4.95 -12.50
CA SER A 74 -14.46 3.62 -13.12
C SER A 74 -13.51 2.58 -12.53
N LYS A 75 -12.53 2.98 -11.72
CA LYS A 75 -11.57 2.10 -11.04
C LYS A 75 -11.42 2.50 -9.56
N PRO A 76 -12.47 2.33 -8.74
CA PRO A 76 -12.44 2.79 -7.36
C PRO A 76 -11.53 1.96 -6.45
N PHE A 77 -11.19 0.72 -6.82
CA PHE A 77 -10.41 -0.21 -6.00
C PHE A 77 -9.02 -0.49 -6.61
N ASP A 78 -8.04 -0.80 -5.76
CA ASP A 78 -6.71 -1.28 -6.18
C ASP A 78 -6.70 -2.81 -6.26
N VAL A 79 -7.12 -3.33 -7.40
CA VAL A 79 -7.28 -4.77 -7.63
C VAL A 79 -6.75 -5.17 -9.00
N ASP A 80 -6.32 -6.41 -9.13
CA ASP A 80 -5.89 -7.02 -10.37
C ASP A 80 -7.06 -7.26 -11.34
N LYS A 81 -6.76 -7.83 -12.52
CA LYS A 81 -7.77 -8.16 -13.54
C LYS A 81 -8.84 -9.17 -13.08
N ASN A 82 -8.60 -9.89 -11.98
CA ASN A 82 -9.52 -10.85 -11.40
C ASN A 82 -10.31 -10.25 -10.22
N GLY A 83 -10.09 -8.98 -9.88
CA GLY A 83 -10.71 -8.33 -8.73
C GLY A 83 -10.06 -8.69 -7.39
N LEU A 84 -8.81 -9.19 -7.41
CA LEU A 84 -8.06 -9.54 -6.20
C LEU A 84 -7.11 -8.41 -5.82
N SER A 85 -6.97 -8.17 -4.51
CA SER A 85 -5.95 -7.26 -3.98
C SER A 85 -4.55 -7.68 -4.46
N ILE A 86 -3.70 -6.69 -4.75
CA ILE A 86 -2.40 -6.89 -5.37
C ILE A 86 -1.34 -7.04 -4.28
N PRO A 87 -0.68 -8.21 -4.11
CA PRO A 87 0.43 -8.35 -3.18
C PRO A 87 1.70 -7.70 -3.76
N ARG A 88 2.49 -7.06 -2.89
CA ARG A 88 3.85 -6.61 -3.21
C ARG A 88 4.88 -7.36 -2.38
N THR A 89 6.03 -7.65 -2.98
CA THR A 89 7.19 -8.18 -2.26
C THR A 89 7.82 -7.10 -1.38
N THR A 90 8.64 -7.50 -0.42
CA THR A 90 9.40 -6.57 0.41
C THR A 90 10.22 -5.59 -0.43
N SER A 91 10.90 -6.06 -1.48
CA SER A 91 11.72 -5.20 -2.35
C SER A 91 10.87 -4.18 -3.13
N GLN A 92 9.66 -4.57 -3.58
CA GLN A 92 8.73 -3.66 -4.23
C GLN A 92 8.22 -2.59 -3.26
N VAL A 93 7.89 -2.97 -2.02
CA VAL A 93 7.49 -2.02 -0.97
C VAL A 93 8.63 -1.05 -0.66
N LEU A 94 9.86 -1.56 -0.50
CA LEU A 94 11.06 -0.73 -0.25
C LEU A 94 11.32 0.27 -1.39
N ALA A 95 11.19 -0.16 -2.65
CA ALA A 95 11.35 0.73 -3.80
C ALA A 95 10.38 1.93 -3.77
N ILE A 96 9.15 1.69 -3.32
CA ILE A 96 8.13 2.73 -3.18
C ILE A 96 8.46 3.66 -2.02
N VAL A 97 8.68 3.14 -0.81
CA VAL A 97 8.87 3.97 0.39
C VAL A 97 10.21 4.71 0.40
N TYR A 98 11.21 4.21 -0.34
CA TYR A 98 12.48 4.91 -0.59
C TYR A 98 12.41 5.91 -1.74
N GLY A 99 11.30 6.02 -2.46
CA GLY A 99 11.13 6.96 -3.56
C GLY A 99 12.16 6.74 -4.69
N GLY A 100 12.48 5.48 -5.00
CA GLY A 100 13.50 5.12 -5.98
C GLY A 100 14.94 5.00 -5.44
N GLY A 101 15.16 5.29 -4.16
CA GLY A 101 16.43 4.98 -3.49
C GLY A 101 16.62 3.47 -3.26
N SER A 102 17.85 2.98 -3.35
CA SER A 102 18.13 1.54 -3.17
C SER A 102 18.07 1.10 -1.72
N CYS A 103 18.70 1.84 -0.79
CA CYS A 103 18.81 1.45 0.62
C CYS A 103 18.21 2.48 1.60
N SER A 104 17.88 3.67 1.11
CA SER A 104 17.34 4.79 1.86
C SER A 104 16.81 5.84 0.89
N GLY A 105 15.88 6.67 1.33
CA GLY A 105 15.30 7.74 0.53
C GLY A 105 13.83 7.95 0.86
N GLY A 106 13.18 8.86 0.14
CA GLY A 106 11.74 9.11 0.28
C GLY A 106 11.33 9.30 1.74
N PHE A 107 10.43 8.43 2.21
CA PHE A 107 9.89 8.48 3.57
C PHE A 107 10.85 7.94 4.63
N PHE A 108 11.84 7.15 4.23
CA PHE A 108 12.87 6.59 5.10
C PHE A 108 14.26 7.08 4.64
N PRO A 109 14.59 8.37 4.87
CA PRO A 109 15.83 8.98 4.40
C PRO A 109 17.08 8.35 5.02
N ALA A 110 16.96 7.71 6.18
CA ALA A 110 18.03 6.96 6.85
C ALA A 110 17.96 5.44 6.59
N GLY A 111 17.03 4.99 5.74
CA GLY A 111 16.71 3.57 5.56
C GLY A 111 15.75 3.04 6.62
N MET A 112 15.23 1.83 6.39
CA MET A 112 14.41 1.11 7.37
C MET A 112 15.29 0.49 8.47
N ASN A 113 14.74 0.38 9.68
CA ASN A 113 15.39 -0.30 10.80
C ASN A 113 15.02 -1.80 10.81
N GLY A 114 15.89 -2.64 11.39
CA GLY A 114 15.63 -4.06 11.63
C GLY A 114 16.25 -5.00 10.59
N THR A 115 15.72 -6.21 10.48
CA THR A 115 16.27 -7.27 9.61
C THR A 115 15.91 -7.08 8.13
N ILE A 116 14.84 -6.34 7.85
CA ILE A 116 14.46 -5.96 6.50
C ILE A 116 15.25 -4.72 6.11
N ILE A 117 16.43 -4.95 5.53
CA ILE A 117 17.30 -3.93 4.94
C ILE A 117 17.31 -4.03 3.42
N CYS A 118 18.10 -3.17 2.77
CA CYS A 118 18.38 -3.18 1.33
C CYS A 118 18.57 -4.62 0.80
N GLN A 119 17.72 -5.05 -0.12
CA GLN A 119 17.78 -6.36 -0.79
C GLN A 119 18.46 -6.24 -2.15
#